data_AF-F2UB95-F1
#
_entry.id   AF-F2UB95-F1
#
_cell.length_a   1.000
_cell.length_b   1.000
_cell.length_c   1.000
_cell.angle_alpha   90.00
_cell.angle_beta   90.00
_cell.angle_gamma   90.00
#
_symmetry.space_group_name_H-M   'P 1'
#
loop_
_entity.id
_entity.type
_entity.pdbx_description
1 polymer ?
#
loop_
_entity_poly.entity_id
_entity_poly.type
_entity_poly.pdbx_seq_one_letter_code
_entity_poly.pdbx_strand_id
1 'polypeptide(L)'
;MHAVTSALSVLPVVVASVLLAGDPSTVSSTSLDLGDVLSINAIVQLTNDACTLLVPSSSGVTFRSDANGDIRSFPCTTGGMCKCHRFQSCVAQEEEGCLRVQACATDNGRPHNECYAMKPCPSHSADLTTLLQLHMTCDGPALTQRTQQELNVLGQQWKTALLDACAIDTLRCRYTGGEAGSFRALAPSVAAVATLGAEEDLHRVQTCVETNGPVLIGDCTVWQVTASGIWASSMATMAMASTSTASTSTSTSPLTSTDSTWLPSTPSELECRPPPLPLPDRVHACATAEVIDVVEDFVADEHLASLCVRMRHTYAGDLLMSVVCPSGQRVLLTYQAGGDAGVDGTYCWTPTGTAHFPSPLPMQPDEPLSALDGCSTRGTWSLDIWDLFPGDDGHLHDFTVTLI
;
A
#
# COMPACT_ATOMS: atom_id res chain seq x y z
N MET A 1 -20.01 -71.21 61.03
CA MET A 1 -19.96 -70.10 62.00
C MET A 1 -19.10 -69.00 61.39
N HIS A 2 -19.47 -67.75 61.18
CA HIS A 2 -20.73 -67.03 61.01
C HIS A 2 -20.33 -65.78 60.18
N ALA A 3 -21.15 -65.41 59.20
CA ALA A 3 -20.96 -64.23 58.38
C ALA A 3 -21.29 -62.95 59.17
N VAL A 4 -20.63 -61.84 58.85
CA VAL A 4 -21.17 -60.50 59.12
C VAL A 4 -21.01 -59.65 57.86
N THR A 5 -22.16 -59.23 57.37
CA THR A 5 -22.46 -58.38 56.22
C THR A 5 -22.21 -56.90 56.53
N SER A 6 -21.55 -56.18 55.63
CA SER A 6 -21.44 -54.71 55.64
C SER A 6 -22.71 -54.07 55.06
N ALA A 7 -23.29 -53.12 55.78
CA ALA A 7 -24.42 -52.29 55.35
C ALA A 7 -23.98 -50.83 55.14
N LEU A 8 -24.51 -50.23 54.07
CA LEU A 8 -24.43 -48.83 53.67
C LEU A 8 -24.96 -47.86 54.75
N SER A 9 -24.38 -46.66 54.83
CA SER A 9 -25.15 -45.41 55.04
C SER A 9 -24.39 -44.19 54.53
N VAL A 10 -25.14 -43.23 53.98
CA VAL A 10 -24.74 -42.16 53.06
C VAL A 10 -25.19 -40.81 53.65
N LEU A 11 -24.23 -39.86 53.78
CA LEU A 11 -24.28 -38.37 53.84
C LEU A 11 -25.13 -37.64 54.93
N PRO A 12 -24.96 -36.30 55.16
CA PRO A 12 -23.99 -35.33 54.60
C PRO A 12 -23.23 -34.46 55.64
N VAL A 13 -22.11 -33.86 55.23
CA VAL A 13 -21.46 -32.74 55.91
C VAL A 13 -21.98 -31.43 55.30
N VAL A 14 -22.58 -30.58 56.13
CA VAL A 14 -22.99 -29.21 55.79
C VAL A 14 -21.77 -28.30 55.96
N VAL A 15 -21.33 -27.64 54.89
CA VAL A 15 -20.43 -26.48 54.99
C VAL A 15 -21.04 -25.31 54.22
N ALA A 16 -21.08 -24.18 54.94
CA ALA A 16 -21.75 -22.94 54.60
C ALA A 16 -21.29 -22.33 53.27
N SER A 17 -22.26 -21.85 52.50
CA SER A 17 -22.09 -21.06 51.30
C SER A 17 -21.51 -19.68 51.64
N VAL A 18 -20.28 -19.43 51.20
CA VAL A 18 -19.75 -18.07 51.05
C VAL A 18 -20.23 -17.56 49.70
N LEU A 19 -21.11 -16.56 49.72
CA LEU A 19 -21.45 -15.75 48.55
C LEU A 19 -20.22 -14.92 48.17
N LEU A 20 -19.47 -15.38 47.16
CA LEU A 20 -18.55 -14.53 46.42
C LEU A 20 -19.35 -13.88 45.29
N ALA A 21 -19.65 -12.60 45.48
CA ALA A 21 -20.03 -11.72 44.39
C ALA A 21 -18.78 -11.39 43.55
N GLY A 22 -18.90 -11.55 42.24
CA GLY A 22 -17.97 -10.98 41.26
C GLY A 22 -17.65 -11.90 40.10
N ASP A 23 -18.32 -11.69 38.96
CA ASP A 23 -17.58 -11.28 37.77
C ASP A 23 -18.52 -10.52 36.80
N PRO A 24 -18.37 -9.19 36.60
CA PRO A 24 -19.07 -8.47 35.55
C PRO A 24 -18.24 -8.59 34.26
N SER A 25 -18.11 -9.80 33.75
CA SER A 25 -17.40 -10.09 32.51
C SER A 25 -18.15 -11.11 31.65
N THR A 26 -19.48 -11.08 31.62
CA THR A 26 -20.22 -11.59 30.47
C THR A 26 -20.31 -10.46 29.44
N VAL A 27 -19.21 -10.20 28.75
CA VAL A 27 -19.33 -9.70 27.37
C VAL A 27 -20.04 -10.83 26.64
N SER A 28 -21.36 -10.72 26.49
CA SER A 28 -22.13 -11.61 25.62
C SER A 28 -21.49 -11.51 24.24
N SER A 29 -20.69 -12.50 23.89
CA SER A 29 -20.26 -12.71 22.51
C SER A 29 -21.54 -12.84 21.71
N THR A 30 -21.81 -11.88 20.85
CA THR A 30 -22.96 -11.93 19.94
C THR A 30 -22.90 -13.27 19.21
N SER A 31 -23.85 -14.17 19.46
CA SER A 31 -23.84 -15.47 18.81
C SER A 31 -24.50 -15.36 17.43
N LEU A 32 -23.89 -16.01 16.45
CA LEU A 32 -24.35 -16.01 15.07
C LEU A 32 -25.24 -17.24 14.83
N ASP A 33 -26.54 -17.01 14.69
CA ASP A 33 -27.50 -18.04 14.31
C ASP A 33 -27.52 -18.19 12.78
N LEU A 34 -27.36 -19.43 12.31
CA LEU A 34 -27.25 -19.77 10.90
C LEU A 34 -28.57 -20.38 10.41
N GLY A 35 -29.17 -19.72 9.43
CA GLY A 35 -30.39 -20.16 8.78
C GLY A 35 -30.14 -20.95 7.50
N ASP A 36 -31.14 -20.92 6.62
CA ASP A 36 -31.17 -21.67 5.38
C ASP A 36 -30.01 -21.33 4.44
N VAL A 37 -29.54 -22.35 3.72
CA VAL A 37 -28.58 -22.19 2.62
C VAL A 37 -29.28 -21.52 1.44
N LEU A 38 -28.67 -20.46 0.91
CA LEU A 38 -29.17 -19.70 -0.22
C LEU A 38 -28.49 -20.15 -1.51
N SER A 39 -29.29 -20.40 -2.55
CA SER A 39 -28.76 -20.71 -3.89
C SER A 39 -28.21 -19.46 -4.59
N ILE A 40 -27.36 -19.66 -5.60
CA ILE A 40 -26.91 -18.57 -6.48
C ILE A 40 -28.07 -17.74 -7.05
N ASN A 41 -29.19 -18.38 -7.43
CA ASN A 41 -30.35 -17.67 -7.97
C ASN A 41 -31.00 -16.74 -6.94
N ALA A 42 -31.06 -17.15 -5.67
CA ALA A 42 -31.58 -16.32 -4.59
C ALA A 42 -30.68 -15.11 -4.36
N ILE A 43 -29.36 -15.31 -4.39
CA ILE A 43 -28.39 -14.22 -4.24
C ILE A 43 -28.46 -13.25 -5.43
N VAL A 44 -28.49 -13.75 -6.66
CA VAL A 44 -28.63 -12.92 -7.87
C VAL A 44 -29.94 -12.13 -7.86
N GLN A 45 -31.03 -12.71 -7.36
CA GLN A 45 -32.30 -11.98 -7.20
C GLN A 45 -32.21 -10.90 -6.11
N LEU A 46 -31.58 -11.19 -4.96
CA LEU A 46 -31.39 -10.24 -3.86
C LEU A 46 -30.55 -9.03 -4.29
N THR A 47 -29.55 -9.25 -5.14
CA THR A 47 -28.65 -8.21 -5.64
C THR A 47 -29.11 -7.58 -6.95
N ASN A 48 -30.13 -8.14 -7.60
CA ASN A 48 -30.55 -7.82 -8.97
C ASN A 48 -29.37 -7.90 -9.98
N ASP A 49 -28.49 -8.89 -9.80
CA ASP A 49 -27.25 -9.08 -10.55
C ASP A 49 -26.29 -7.85 -10.53
N ALA A 50 -26.49 -6.94 -9.58
CA ALA A 50 -25.73 -5.71 -9.45
C ALA A 50 -24.57 -5.86 -8.44
N CYS A 51 -23.64 -4.91 -8.52
CA CYS A 51 -22.61 -4.74 -7.50
C CYS A 51 -23.23 -4.48 -6.13
N THR A 52 -22.77 -5.23 -5.13
CA THR A 52 -23.37 -5.23 -3.80
C THR A 52 -22.32 -4.95 -2.73
N LEU A 53 -22.59 -3.97 -1.89
CA LEU A 53 -21.79 -3.67 -0.70
C LEU A 53 -22.22 -4.61 0.43
N LEU A 54 -21.24 -5.23 1.09
CA LEU A 54 -21.46 -6.05 2.28
C LEU A 54 -21.21 -5.20 3.52
N VAL A 55 -22.25 -5.01 4.34
CA VAL A 55 -22.17 -4.21 5.57
C VAL A 55 -22.46 -5.09 6.77
N PRO A 56 -21.58 -5.15 7.79
CA PRO A 56 -21.87 -5.87 9.03
C PRO A 56 -23.24 -5.49 9.60
N SER A 57 -24.04 -6.49 9.96
CA SER A 57 -25.45 -6.36 10.29
C SER A 57 -25.86 -7.40 11.32
N SER A 58 -26.95 -7.16 12.03
CA SER A 58 -27.56 -8.11 12.97
C SER A 58 -28.37 -9.19 12.25
N SER A 59 -28.62 -9.02 10.95
CA SER A 59 -29.31 -9.99 10.09
C SER A 59 -28.89 -9.81 8.64
N GLY A 60 -28.79 -10.90 7.89
CA GLY A 60 -28.42 -10.86 6.49
C GLY A 60 -27.91 -12.21 5.99
N VAL A 61 -26.73 -12.20 5.37
CA VAL A 61 -26.06 -13.40 4.88
C VAL A 61 -24.65 -13.56 5.45
N THR A 62 -24.20 -14.80 5.57
CA THR A 62 -22.80 -15.16 5.85
C THR A 62 -22.24 -15.99 4.70
N PHE A 63 -20.93 -15.89 4.49
CA PHE A 63 -20.19 -16.64 3.48
C PHE A 63 -19.22 -17.59 4.17
N ARG A 64 -19.17 -18.85 3.72
CA ARG A 64 -18.23 -19.85 4.26
C ARG A 64 -17.57 -20.62 3.13
N SER A 65 -16.28 -20.89 3.26
CA SER A 65 -15.58 -21.81 2.37
C SER A 65 -16.16 -23.22 2.54
N ASP A 66 -16.64 -23.81 1.45
CA ASP A 66 -17.26 -25.13 1.47
C ASP A 66 -16.92 -25.86 0.16
N ALA A 67 -16.53 -27.13 0.26
CA ALA A 67 -16.22 -27.97 -0.90
C ALA A 67 -17.42 -28.16 -1.84
N ASN A 68 -18.64 -27.88 -1.37
CA ASN A 68 -19.89 -27.91 -2.13
C ASN A 68 -20.51 -26.50 -2.23
N GLY A 69 -19.70 -25.44 -2.20
CA GLY A 69 -20.16 -24.07 -2.48
C GLY A 69 -20.57 -23.91 -3.95
N ASP A 70 -21.66 -23.21 -4.20
CA ASP A 70 -22.21 -22.96 -5.55
C ASP A 70 -21.99 -21.51 -6.02
N ILE A 71 -21.36 -20.67 -5.17
CA ILE A 71 -21.21 -19.23 -5.40
C ILE A 71 -19.75 -18.83 -5.37
N ARG A 72 -19.36 -17.94 -6.28
CA ARG A 72 -18.12 -17.18 -6.19
C ARG A 72 -18.40 -15.69 -6.12
N SER A 73 -17.62 -15.00 -5.31
CA SER A 73 -17.63 -13.54 -5.23
C SER A 73 -16.47 -12.98 -6.04
N PHE A 74 -16.77 -12.02 -6.91
CA PHE A 74 -15.77 -11.28 -7.67
C PHE A 74 -15.81 -9.81 -7.24
N PRO A 75 -14.66 -9.13 -7.15
CA PRO A 75 -14.66 -7.67 -6.98
C PRO A 75 -15.34 -7.03 -8.19
N CYS A 76 -16.11 -5.98 -7.93
CA CYS A 76 -16.72 -5.19 -8.99
C CYS A 76 -15.67 -4.33 -9.71
N THR A 77 -15.78 -4.21 -11.03
CA THR A 77 -14.70 -3.65 -11.89
C THR A 77 -14.98 -2.24 -12.42
N THR A 78 -16.08 -1.61 -12.00
CA THR A 78 -16.57 -0.32 -12.52
C THR A 78 -16.83 0.67 -11.38
N GLY A 79 -16.61 1.97 -11.58
CA GLY A 79 -17.35 3.02 -10.86
C GLY A 79 -16.88 3.40 -9.46
N GLY A 80 -15.72 2.92 -9.00
CA GLY A 80 -15.40 2.97 -7.58
C GLY A 80 -16.25 1.98 -6.75
N MET A 81 -17.01 1.06 -7.38
CA MET A 81 -17.86 0.06 -6.72
C MET A 81 -17.08 -1.08 -6.07
N CYS A 82 -16.04 -0.74 -5.36
CA CYS A 82 -14.85 -1.56 -5.19
C CYS A 82 -14.77 -2.28 -3.86
N LYS A 83 -15.47 -1.69 -2.90
CA LYS A 83 -15.88 -2.31 -1.66
C LYS A 83 -17.07 -3.26 -1.90
N CYS A 84 -17.48 -3.43 -3.17
CA CYS A 84 -18.64 -4.19 -3.57
C CYS A 84 -18.24 -5.42 -4.39
N HIS A 85 -19.07 -6.44 -4.27
CA HIS A 85 -18.87 -7.72 -4.91
C HIS A 85 -20.01 -8.00 -5.88
N ARG A 86 -19.69 -8.73 -6.95
CA ARG A 86 -20.66 -9.41 -7.80
C ARG A 86 -20.56 -10.90 -7.55
N PHE A 87 -21.70 -11.57 -7.54
CA PHE A 87 -21.78 -13.00 -7.26
C PHE A 87 -22.14 -13.77 -8.53
N GLN A 88 -21.45 -14.86 -8.80
CA GLN A 88 -21.69 -15.74 -9.95
C GLN A 88 -21.64 -17.20 -9.52
N SER A 89 -22.14 -18.10 -10.37
CA SER A 89 -22.10 -19.54 -10.12
C SER A 89 -20.67 -20.06 -10.09
N CYS A 90 -20.34 -20.92 -9.13
CA CYS A 90 -19.07 -21.65 -9.12
C CYS A 90 -19.09 -22.79 -10.14
N VAL A 91 -18.05 -22.92 -10.98
CA VAL A 91 -17.91 -24.00 -11.96
C VAL A 91 -16.99 -25.09 -11.40
N ALA A 92 -17.42 -26.35 -11.47
CA ALA A 92 -16.85 -27.51 -10.78
C ALA A 92 -15.42 -27.94 -11.20
N GLN A 93 -14.68 -27.16 -11.98
CA GLN A 93 -13.30 -27.48 -12.37
C GLN A 93 -12.25 -26.62 -11.65
N GLU A 94 -12.68 -25.74 -10.75
CA GLU A 94 -11.81 -24.87 -9.95
C GLU A 94 -12.25 -24.95 -8.48
N GLU A 95 -12.07 -26.12 -7.84
CA GLU A 95 -12.60 -26.46 -6.51
C GLU A 95 -12.13 -25.52 -5.38
N GLU A 96 -11.07 -24.74 -5.59
CA GLU A 96 -10.62 -23.74 -4.63
C GLU A 96 -11.45 -22.44 -4.75
N GLY A 97 -12.01 -21.98 -3.61
CA GLY A 97 -12.63 -20.66 -3.50
C GLY A 97 -14.15 -20.59 -3.76
N CYS A 98 -14.86 -21.72 -3.92
CA CYS A 98 -16.32 -21.69 -3.87
C CYS A 98 -16.83 -21.40 -2.45
N LEU A 99 -17.87 -20.57 -2.35
CA LEU A 99 -18.51 -20.16 -1.12
C LEU A 99 -19.91 -20.77 -1.03
N ARG A 100 -20.26 -21.21 0.16
CA ARG A 100 -21.64 -21.47 0.57
C ARG A 100 -22.18 -20.25 1.29
N VAL A 101 -23.39 -19.85 0.91
CA VAL A 101 -24.06 -18.68 1.50
C VAL A 101 -25.24 -19.13 2.35
N GLN A 102 -25.34 -18.62 3.57
CA GLN A 102 -26.45 -18.92 4.48
C GLN A 102 -27.06 -17.63 5.00
N ALA A 103 -28.36 -17.67 5.29
CA ALA A 103 -28.97 -16.63 6.09
C ALA A 103 -28.32 -16.58 7.48
N CYS A 104 -28.19 -15.39 8.05
CA CYS A 104 -27.68 -15.21 9.40
C CYS A 104 -28.51 -14.20 10.18
N ALA A 105 -28.57 -14.41 11.49
CA ALA A 105 -29.13 -13.47 12.46
C ALA A 105 -28.34 -13.53 13.77
N THR A 106 -28.34 -12.42 14.50
CA THR A 106 -27.67 -12.32 15.81
C THR A 106 -28.70 -12.35 16.92
N ASP A 107 -28.43 -13.13 17.95
CA ASP A 107 -29.29 -13.30 19.14
C ASP A 107 -29.63 -11.99 19.87
N ASN A 108 -28.69 -11.05 19.92
CA ASN A 108 -28.81 -9.80 20.66
C ASN A 108 -29.18 -8.58 19.79
N GLY A 109 -29.47 -8.80 18.51
CA GLY A 109 -29.82 -7.75 17.56
C GLY A 109 -28.70 -6.75 17.25
N ARG A 110 -27.45 -7.04 17.60
CA ARG A 110 -26.28 -6.19 17.30
C ARG A 110 -25.55 -6.70 16.06
N PRO A 111 -24.91 -5.82 15.26
CA PRO A 111 -24.13 -6.24 14.11
C PRO A 111 -23.03 -7.25 14.46
N HIS A 112 -22.87 -8.27 13.62
CA HIS A 112 -21.79 -9.25 13.71
C HIS A 112 -20.88 -9.13 12.47
N ASN A 113 -19.57 -9.30 12.66
CA ASN A 113 -18.58 -9.16 11.59
C ASN A 113 -18.70 -10.25 10.50
N GLU A 114 -19.30 -11.40 10.80
CA GLU A 114 -19.58 -12.46 9.83
C GLU A 114 -21.01 -12.41 9.23
N CYS A 115 -21.87 -11.48 9.66
CA CYS A 115 -23.23 -11.35 9.15
C CYS A 115 -23.42 -10.06 8.38
N TYR A 116 -23.74 -10.14 7.09
CA TYR A 116 -23.73 -8.99 6.20
C TYR A 116 -25.12 -8.68 5.65
N ALA A 117 -25.54 -7.42 5.80
CA ALA A 117 -26.59 -6.87 4.98
C ALA A 117 -26.03 -6.56 3.59
N MET A 118 -26.71 -7.07 2.57
CA MET A 118 -26.45 -6.69 1.18
C MET A 118 -27.10 -5.34 0.89
N LYS A 119 -26.30 -4.38 0.46
CA LYS A 119 -26.77 -3.04 0.09
C LYS A 119 -26.40 -2.75 -1.38
N PRO A 120 -27.22 -1.98 -2.12
CA PRO A 120 -26.82 -1.46 -3.42
C PRO A 120 -25.48 -0.76 -3.27
N CYS A 121 -24.56 -1.04 -4.19
CA CYS A 121 -23.27 -0.39 -4.14
C CYS A 121 -23.43 1.12 -4.40
N PRO A 122 -23.02 2.00 -3.48
CA PRO A 122 -23.06 3.43 -3.74
C PRO A 122 -21.98 3.83 -4.76
N SER A 123 -22.18 4.93 -5.48
CA SER A 123 -21.13 5.49 -6.33
C SER A 123 -20.02 6.09 -5.47
N HIS A 124 -18.94 5.35 -5.22
CA HIS A 124 -17.82 5.80 -4.37
C HIS A 124 -16.87 6.80 -5.04
N SER A 125 -17.31 7.49 -6.09
CA SER A 125 -16.55 8.63 -6.65
C SER A 125 -16.17 9.69 -5.59
N ALA A 126 -16.90 9.75 -4.47
CA ALA A 126 -16.61 10.63 -3.33
C ALA A 126 -15.51 10.13 -2.38
N ASP A 127 -15.16 8.84 -2.41
CA ASP A 127 -14.04 8.28 -1.61
C ASP A 127 -12.70 8.42 -2.35
N LEU A 128 -12.72 8.70 -3.66
CA LEU A 128 -11.57 8.95 -4.52
C LEU A 128 -11.13 10.43 -4.42
N THR A 129 -10.75 10.85 -3.22
CA THR A 129 -10.49 12.27 -2.92
C THR A 129 -9.07 12.72 -3.27
N THR A 130 -8.12 11.80 -3.36
CA THR A 130 -6.71 12.14 -3.55
C THR A 130 -6.37 12.11 -5.02
N LEU A 131 -5.99 13.27 -5.55
CA LEU A 131 -5.58 13.42 -6.94
C LEU A 131 -4.09 13.11 -7.11
N LEU A 132 -3.82 12.12 -7.94
CA LEU A 132 -2.52 11.73 -8.46
C LEU A 132 -2.27 12.50 -9.75
N GLN A 133 -1.25 13.33 -9.78
CA GLN A 133 -0.73 13.97 -10.97
C GLN A 133 0.31 13.06 -11.62
N LEU A 134 0.00 12.61 -12.82
CA LEU A 134 0.86 11.80 -13.67
C LEU A 134 1.61 12.75 -14.59
N HIS A 135 2.94 12.83 -14.44
CA HIS A 135 3.80 13.59 -15.32
C HIS A 135 4.31 12.67 -16.43
N MET A 136 4.13 13.08 -17.68
CA MET A 136 4.40 12.23 -18.83
C MET A 136 4.85 13.00 -20.06
N THR A 137 5.61 12.33 -20.92
CA THR A 137 5.90 12.78 -22.28
C THR A 137 5.06 11.96 -23.26
N CYS A 138 4.52 12.58 -24.31
CA CYS A 138 3.76 11.88 -25.34
C CYS A 138 4.36 12.17 -26.71
N ASP A 139 4.38 11.17 -27.57
CA ASP A 139 4.85 11.30 -28.96
C ASP A 139 3.78 11.92 -29.88
N GLY A 140 2.50 11.85 -29.46
CA GLY A 140 1.36 12.49 -30.13
C GLY A 140 1.00 13.88 -29.59
N PRO A 141 -0.24 14.36 -29.86
CA PRO A 141 -0.73 15.66 -29.38
C PRO A 141 -0.61 15.79 -27.86
N ALA A 142 -0.35 17.02 -27.41
CA ALA A 142 -0.34 17.34 -25.98
C ALA A 142 -1.66 16.94 -25.31
N LEU A 143 -1.64 16.55 -24.04
CA LEU A 143 -2.81 16.03 -23.33
C LEU A 143 -4.00 16.99 -23.38
N THR A 144 -3.76 18.30 -23.27
CA THR A 144 -4.79 19.36 -23.33
C THR A 144 -5.40 19.55 -24.72
N GLN A 145 -4.81 18.96 -25.76
CA GLN A 145 -5.31 19.01 -27.14
C GLN A 145 -6.08 17.74 -27.53
N ARG A 146 -6.10 16.72 -26.67
CA ARG A 146 -6.80 15.45 -26.93
C ARG A 146 -8.28 15.56 -26.60
N THR A 147 -9.07 14.79 -27.34
CA THR A 147 -10.49 14.61 -27.06
C THR A 147 -10.71 13.82 -25.77
N GLN A 148 -11.88 13.96 -25.15
CA GLN A 148 -12.22 13.18 -23.96
C GLN A 148 -12.19 11.66 -24.22
N GLN A 149 -12.50 11.22 -25.44
CA GLN A 149 -12.45 9.81 -25.82
C GLN A 149 -11.01 9.29 -25.83
N GLU A 150 -10.07 10.05 -26.38
CA GLU A 150 -8.64 9.69 -26.37
C GLU A 150 -8.06 9.66 -24.94
N LEU A 151 -8.44 10.63 -24.09
CA LEU A 151 -8.05 10.64 -22.68
C LEU A 151 -8.61 9.44 -21.89
N ASN A 152 -9.83 9.00 -22.20
CA ASN A 152 -10.42 7.81 -21.56
C ASN A 152 -9.66 6.53 -21.96
N VAL A 153 -9.17 6.44 -23.20
CA VAL A 153 -8.36 5.29 -23.66
C VAL A 153 -7.04 5.24 -22.91
N LEU A 154 -6.34 6.38 -22.76
CA LEU A 154 -5.12 6.46 -21.96
C LEU A 154 -5.36 6.05 -20.50
N GLY A 155 -6.46 6.50 -19.91
CA GLY A 155 -6.80 6.14 -18.54
C GLY A 155 -7.16 4.66 -18.34
N GLN A 156 -7.69 3.98 -19.37
CA GLN A 156 -7.86 2.52 -19.34
C GLN A 156 -6.51 1.80 -19.40
N GLN A 157 -5.61 2.25 -20.28
CA GLN A 157 -4.27 1.70 -20.44
C GLN A 157 -3.42 1.90 -19.18
N TRP A 158 -3.55 3.03 -18.48
CA TRP A 158 -2.89 3.28 -17.21
C TRP A 158 -3.10 2.17 -16.18
N LYS A 159 -4.33 1.66 -16.06
CA LYS A 159 -4.63 0.58 -15.11
C LYS A 159 -3.95 -0.74 -15.48
N THR A 160 -3.92 -1.05 -16.77
CA THR A 160 -3.23 -2.25 -17.27
C THR A 160 -1.72 -2.09 -17.11
N ALA A 161 -1.19 -0.91 -17.42
CA ALA A 161 0.23 -0.62 -17.33
C ALA A 161 0.76 -0.67 -15.90
N LEU A 162 -0.04 -0.26 -14.90
CA LEU A 162 0.31 -0.46 -13.48
C LEU A 162 0.39 -1.94 -13.09
N LEU A 163 -0.47 -2.80 -13.64
CA LEU A 163 -0.36 -4.23 -13.38
C LEU A 163 0.91 -4.79 -14.03
N ASP A 164 1.14 -4.45 -15.29
CA ASP A 164 2.23 -5.02 -16.10
C ASP A 164 3.60 -4.51 -15.66
N ALA A 165 3.73 -3.21 -15.37
CA ALA A 165 5.01 -2.58 -15.00
C ALA A 165 5.29 -2.62 -13.50
N CYS A 166 4.26 -2.65 -12.65
CA CYS A 166 4.44 -2.54 -11.21
C CYS A 166 4.11 -3.81 -10.44
N ALA A 167 3.57 -4.84 -11.10
CA ALA A 167 2.96 -6.00 -10.44
C ALA A 167 1.98 -5.60 -9.32
N ILE A 168 1.39 -4.41 -9.41
CA ILE A 168 0.41 -3.99 -8.42
C ILE A 168 -0.90 -4.66 -8.82
N ASP A 169 -1.07 -5.89 -8.32
CA ASP A 169 -2.18 -6.76 -8.62
C ASP A 169 -3.51 -6.19 -8.09
N THR A 170 -4.61 -6.50 -8.79
CA THR A 170 -5.99 -6.26 -8.35
C THR A 170 -6.44 -4.81 -8.15
N LEU A 171 -5.70 -3.83 -8.69
CA LEU A 171 -6.02 -2.40 -8.58
C LEU A 171 -7.23 -1.91 -9.37
N ARG A 172 -8.00 -2.80 -9.99
CA ARG A 172 -9.33 -2.48 -10.47
C ARG A 172 -10.13 -2.07 -9.25
N CYS A 173 -10.04 -0.78 -8.90
CA CYS A 173 -10.77 -0.07 -7.87
C CYS A 173 -10.02 0.96 -7.01
N ARG A 174 -8.71 0.83 -6.82
CA ARG A 174 -7.97 1.76 -5.95
C ARG A 174 -7.66 3.07 -6.65
N TYR A 175 -7.55 3.05 -7.99
CA TYR A 175 -7.24 4.20 -8.82
C TYR A 175 -8.33 4.45 -9.89
N THR A 176 -8.54 5.70 -10.28
CA THR A 176 -9.36 6.06 -11.44
C THR A 176 -8.58 5.97 -12.75
N GLY A 177 -9.25 6.24 -13.88
CA GLY A 177 -8.65 6.26 -15.21
C GLY A 177 -9.52 5.54 -16.25
N GLY A 178 -10.12 4.42 -15.87
CA GLY A 178 -10.88 3.58 -16.80
C GLY A 178 -12.28 4.08 -17.17
N GLU A 179 -12.77 5.12 -16.50
CA GLU A 179 -14.11 5.68 -16.70
C GLU A 179 -14.08 7.03 -17.41
N ALA A 180 -15.19 7.37 -18.07
CA ALA A 180 -15.32 8.63 -18.78
C ALA A 180 -15.07 9.84 -17.85
N GLY A 181 -14.08 10.68 -18.21
CA GLY A 181 -13.75 11.88 -17.44
C GLY A 181 -13.01 11.60 -16.13
N SER A 182 -12.57 10.37 -15.88
CA SER A 182 -11.82 10.00 -14.68
C SER A 182 -10.29 10.06 -14.86
N PHE A 183 -9.85 10.25 -16.10
CA PHE A 183 -8.50 10.66 -16.51
C PHE A 183 -8.61 12.05 -17.14
N ARG A 184 -7.92 13.05 -16.58
CA ARG A 184 -8.08 14.47 -16.94
C ARG A 184 -6.76 15.11 -17.28
N ALA A 185 -6.66 15.80 -18.40
CA ALA A 185 -5.50 16.65 -18.68
C ALA A 185 -5.55 17.89 -17.77
N LEU A 186 -4.50 18.10 -16.98
CA LEU A 186 -4.30 19.32 -16.18
C LEU A 186 -3.39 20.32 -16.90
N ALA A 187 -2.41 19.81 -17.63
CA ALA A 187 -1.44 20.59 -18.42
C ALA A 187 -1.01 19.77 -19.65
N PRO A 188 -0.26 20.34 -20.61
CA PRO A 188 0.18 19.64 -21.82
C PRO A 188 0.85 18.27 -21.56
N SER A 189 1.56 18.14 -20.44
CA SER A 189 2.34 16.95 -20.02
C SER A 189 1.93 16.42 -18.64
N VAL A 190 0.80 16.87 -18.09
CA VAL A 190 0.32 16.44 -16.77
C VAL A 190 -1.13 16.00 -16.85
N ALA A 191 -1.41 14.76 -16.44
CA ALA A 191 -2.76 14.25 -16.27
C ALA A 191 -3.09 14.04 -14.78
N ALA A 192 -4.37 13.92 -14.46
CA ALA A 192 -4.84 13.58 -13.13
C ALA A 192 -5.72 12.33 -13.15
N VAL A 193 -5.47 11.46 -12.18
CA VAL A 193 -6.33 10.35 -11.74
C VAL A 193 -6.54 10.48 -10.23
N ALA A 194 -7.46 9.73 -9.64
CA ALA A 194 -7.76 9.77 -8.21
C ALA A 194 -7.58 8.40 -7.54
N THR A 195 -7.32 8.36 -6.24
CA THR A 195 -7.15 7.13 -5.45
C THR A 195 -7.96 7.12 -4.14
N LEU A 196 -8.27 5.91 -3.64
CA LEU A 196 -9.09 5.65 -2.44
C LEU A 196 -8.35 5.83 -1.11
N GLY A 197 -7.01 5.77 -1.10
CA GLY A 197 -6.18 5.80 0.11
C GLY A 197 -4.90 6.59 -0.10
N ALA A 198 -4.93 7.89 0.22
CA ALA A 198 -4.02 8.91 -0.29
C ALA A 198 -2.52 8.62 -0.17
N GLU A 199 -2.05 8.07 0.94
CA GLU A 199 -0.61 8.03 1.25
C GLU A 199 0.03 6.71 0.82
N GLU A 200 -0.56 5.57 1.22
CA GLU A 200 -0.02 4.24 0.88
C GLU A 200 -0.13 3.95 -0.63
N ASP A 201 -1.26 4.29 -1.25
CA ASP A 201 -1.47 4.02 -2.68
C ASP A 201 -0.67 4.98 -3.57
N LEU A 202 -0.56 6.24 -3.17
CA LEU A 202 0.34 7.19 -3.83
C LEU A 202 1.77 6.68 -3.76
N HIS A 203 2.25 6.34 -2.57
CA HIS A 203 3.61 5.88 -2.36
C HIS A 203 3.91 4.63 -3.20
N ARG A 204 3.02 3.63 -3.20
CA ARG A 204 3.17 2.42 -4.02
C ARG A 204 3.30 2.71 -5.52
N VAL A 205 2.49 3.64 -6.03
CA VAL A 205 2.56 4.02 -7.46
C VAL A 205 3.80 4.87 -7.74
N GLN A 206 4.17 5.78 -6.84
CA GLN A 206 5.39 6.58 -6.95
C GLN A 206 6.61 5.67 -6.99
N THR A 207 6.75 4.80 -5.99
CA THR A 207 7.84 3.83 -5.91
C THR A 207 7.88 2.96 -7.16
N CYS A 208 6.74 2.47 -7.66
CA CYS A 208 6.77 1.71 -8.91
C CYS A 208 7.32 2.54 -10.08
N VAL A 209 6.75 3.71 -10.33
CA VAL A 209 7.10 4.54 -11.49
C VAL A 209 8.56 5.01 -11.41
N GLU A 210 9.07 5.20 -10.20
CA GLU A 210 10.47 5.54 -9.91
C GLU A 210 11.41 4.32 -10.02
N THR A 211 10.94 3.11 -9.71
CA THR A 211 11.76 1.88 -9.63
C THR A 211 11.77 1.05 -10.91
N ASN A 212 10.70 1.07 -11.72
CA ASN A 212 10.55 0.22 -12.90
C ASN A 212 10.74 0.97 -14.24
N GLY A 213 11.17 2.24 -14.20
CA GLY A 213 11.23 3.10 -15.39
C GLY A 213 9.83 3.51 -15.90
N PRO A 214 9.75 4.32 -16.96
CA PRO A 214 8.51 5.05 -17.20
C PRO A 214 7.40 4.13 -17.70
N VAL A 215 6.22 4.25 -17.07
CA VAL A 215 5.05 3.43 -17.36
C VAL A 215 4.44 3.86 -18.69
N LEU A 216 4.44 2.95 -19.67
CA LEU A 216 3.90 3.20 -20.99
C LEU A 216 2.37 3.11 -21.01
N ILE A 217 1.73 4.18 -21.45
CA ILE A 217 0.29 4.25 -21.68
C ILE A 217 0.03 4.76 -23.10
N GLY A 218 -0.22 3.83 -24.02
CA GLY A 218 -0.42 4.18 -25.43
C GLY A 218 0.82 4.84 -26.03
N ASP A 219 0.70 6.10 -26.44
CA ASP A 219 1.79 6.91 -26.99
C ASP A 219 2.40 7.88 -25.96
N CYS A 220 2.09 7.69 -24.67
CA CYS A 220 2.63 8.47 -23.57
C CYS A 220 3.45 7.60 -22.61
N THR A 221 4.43 8.24 -21.99
CA THR A 221 5.44 7.63 -21.14
C THR A 221 5.41 8.37 -19.80
N VAL A 222 4.87 7.74 -18.76
CA VAL A 222 4.71 8.32 -17.42
C VAL A 222 6.00 8.14 -16.64
N TRP A 223 6.67 9.24 -16.32
CA TRP A 223 7.99 9.22 -15.69
C TRP A 223 7.97 9.69 -14.23
N GLN A 224 6.88 10.30 -13.76
CA GLN A 224 6.74 10.66 -12.36
C GLN A 224 5.26 10.73 -11.95
N VAL A 225 4.99 10.37 -10.70
CA VAL A 225 3.68 10.56 -10.07
C VAL A 225 3.83 11.44 -8.84
N THR A 226 2.93 12.41 -8.66
CA THR A 226 2.91 13.32 -7.51
C THR A 226 1.48 13.49 -7.01
N ALA A 227 1.27 13.93 -5.77
CA ALA A 227 -0.06 14.32 -5.30
C ALA A 227 -0.34 15.80 -5.60
N SER A 228 -1.58 16.15 -5.96
CA SER A 228 -1.98 17.56 -5.97
C SER A 228 -2.38 18.02 -4.56
N GLY A 229 -1.43 18.56 -3.81
CA GLY A 229 -1.66 19.41 -2.64
C GLY A 229 -2.34 18.79 -1.42
N ILE A 230 -1.53 18.39 -0.44
CA ILE A 230 -1.31 19.26 0.73
C ILE A 230 0.17 19.64 0.69
N TRP A 231 0.49 20.87 0.27
CA TRP A 231 1.86 21.39 0.40
C TRP A 231 2.00 22.04 1.77
N ALA A 232 2.94 21.60 2.60
CA ALA A 232 3.50 22.46 3.63
C ALA A 232 4.54 23.38 2.96
N SER A 233 4.15 24.65 2.86
CA SER A 233 4.98 25.87 2.74
C SER A 233 5.85 26.11 1.49
N SER A 234 5.34 26.97 0.60
CA SER A 234 6.01 28.24 0.29
C SER A 234 4.99 29.30 -0.16
N MET A 235 4.42 30.01 0.82
CA MET A 235 3.70 31.26 0.59
C MET A 235 4.55 32.40 1.15
N ALA A 236 5.30 33.08 0.28
CA ALA A 236 5.69 34.46 0.51
C ALA A 236 5.94 35.18 -0.83
N THR A 237 5.07 36.14 -1.10
CA THR A 237 5.28 37.35 -1.93
C THR A 237 5.04 37.22 -3.44
N MET A 238 3.82 37.54 -3.88
CA MET A 238 3.53 38.82 -4.56
C MET A 238 2.01 39.00 -4.71
N ALA A 239 1.48 40.02 -4.04
CA ALA A 239 0.11 40.47 -4.20
C ALA A 239 -0.04 41.20 -5.54
N MET A 240 -0.98 40.74 -6.37
CA MET A 240 -1.50 41.52 -7.50
C MET A 240 -2.79 42.21 -7.07
N ALA A 241 -2.78 43.53 -7.21
CA ALA A 241 -3.95 44.38 -7.08
C ALA A 241 -5.01 44.01 -8.11
N SER A 242 -6.27 43.91 -7.68
CA SER A 242 -7.39 44.32 -8.52
C SER A 242 -8.60 44.72 -7.68
N THR A 243 -9.03 45.95 -7.95
CA THR A 243 -10.26 46.60 -7.55
C THR A 243 -11.50 45.76 -7.85
N SER A 244 -12.38 45.59 -6.86
CA SER A 244 -13.81 45.78 -7.10
C SER A 244 -14.51 46.26 -5.83
N THR A 245 -15.34 47.27 -6.03
CA THR A 245 -16.17 47.99 -5.06
C THR A 245 -17.41 47.17 -4.72
N ALA A 246 -17.59 46.84 -3.44
CA ALA A 246 -18.93 46.69 -2.84
C ALA A 246 -18.81 46.84 -1.32
N SER A 247 -19.19 48.01 -0.85
CA SER A 247 -19.46 48.36 0.54
C SER A 247 -20.55 47.48 1.13
N THR A 248 -20.34 46.92 2.33
CA THR A 248 -21.28 46.98 3.47
C THR A 248 -20.53 46.57 4.76
N SER A 249 -20.61 47.43 5.75
CA SER A 249 -20.00 47.36 7.08
C SER A 249 -20.79 46.48 8.04
N THR A 250 -20.15 45.62 8.85
CA THR A 250 -20.51 45.46 10.27
C THR A 250 -19.35 44.89 11.10
N SER A 251 -19.13 45.54 12.25
CA SER A 251 -18.17 45.27 13.31
C SER A 251 -18.71 44.23 14.30
N THR A 252 -17.88 43.34 14.86
CA THR A 252 -17.56 43.29 16.32
C THR A 252 -16.65 42.11 16.74
N SER A 253 -15.57 42.49 17.44
CA SER A 253 -14.79 41.90 18.54
C SER A 253 -14.42 40.41 18.67
N PRO A 254 -13.18 40.11 19.15
CA PRO A 254 -12.68 38.76 19.43
C PRO A 254 -12.93 38.33 20.89
N LEU A 255 -13.18 37.04 21.11
CA LEU A 255 -13.06 36.40 22.42
C LEU A 255 -11.87 35.43 22.39
N THR A 256 -10.87 35.78 23.18
CA THR A 256 -9.75 34.94 23.63
C THR A 256 -10.26 33.79 24.48
N SER A 257 -9.84 32.57 24.13
CA SER A 257 -9.90 31.39 25.01
C SER A 257 -8.60 30.63 24.83
N THR A 258 -7.70 30.81 25.79
CA THR A 258 -6.54 29.95 26.04
C THR A 258 -7.04 28.61 26.59
N ASP A 259 -6.83 27.52 25.87
CA ASP A 259 -6.79 26.21 26.51
C ASP A 259 -5.75 25.30 25.84
N SER A 260 -5.10 24.53 26.71
CA SER A 260 -3.83 23.85 26.58
C SER A 260 -3.80 22.80 25.47
N THR A 261 -2.95 22.99 24.46
CA THR A 261 -2.62 21.96 23.47
C THR A 261 -1.67 20.92 24.07
N TRP A 262 -2.20 19.73 24.34
CA TRP A 262 -1.38 18.52 24.36
C TRP A 262 -1.04 18.19 22.91
N LEU A 263 0.21 18.41 22.50
CA LEU A 263 0.71 17.98 21.19
C LEU A 263 0.95 16.47 21.26
N PRO A 264 0.23 15.62 20.50
CA PRO A 264 0.72 14.30 20.18
C PRO A 264 1.99 14.47 19.36
N SER A 265 3.08 13.83 19.78
CA SER A 265 4.33 13.75 19.04
C SER A 265 4.05 13.25 17.62
N THR A 266 4.42 14.07 16.63
CA THR A 266 4.55 13.69 15.22
C THR A 266 5.36 12.40 15.11
N PRO A 267 4.92 11.40 14.31
CA PRO A 267 5.78 10.29 13.97
C PRO A 267 6.98 10.87 13.22
N SER A 268 8.18 10.58 13.72
CA SER A 268 9.43 11.03 13.10
C SER A 268 9.45 10.56 11.65
N GLU A 269 9.50 11.52 10.73
CA GLU A 269 9.92 11.30 9.36
C GLU A 269 11.21 10.48 9.39
N LEU A 270 11.27 9.40 8.63
CA LEU A 270 12.43 8.50 8.66
C LEU A 270 13.60 9.18 7.93
N GLU A 271 14.32 10.03 8.65
CA GLU A 271 15.51 10.69 8.14
C GLU A 271 16.63 9.67 7.89
N CYS A 272 17.24 9.78 6.72
CA CYS A 272 18.46 9.07 6.37
C CYS A 272 19.55 9.40 7.39
N ARG A 273 20.27 8.37 7.85
CA ARG A 273 21.27 8.52 8.91
C ARG A 273 22.46 7.59 8.70
N PRO A 274 23.63 7.83 9.29
CA PRO A 274 24.76 6.92 9.13
C PRO A 274 24.46 5.55 9.75
N PRO A 275 24.96 4.44 9.15
CA PRO A 275 24.87 3.12 9.74
C PRO A 275 25.64 3.00 11.07
N PRO A 276 25.32 2.02 11.94
CA PRO A 276 24.44 0.88 11.70
C PRO A 276 22.94 1.18 11.87
N LEU A 277 22.09 0.46 11.12
CA LEU A 277 20.63 0.59 11.15
C LEU A 277 19.94 -0.77 11.14
N PRO A 278 18.80 -0.94 11.84
CA PRO A 278 17.97 -2.12 11.67
C PRO A 278 17.33 -2.12 10.27
N LEU A 279 17.06 -3.31 9.75
CA LEU A 279 16.24 -3.52 8.56
C LEU A 279 15.02 -4.32 8.99
N PRO A 280 13.95 -3.66 9.48
CA PRO A 280 12.74 -4.35 9.88
C PRO A 280 11.90 -4.71 8.66
N ASP A 281 11.16 -5.81 8.77
CA ASP A 281 10.15 -6.24 7.81
C ASP A 281 9.28 -5.06 7.31
N ARG A 282 9.20 -4.87 5.99
CA ARG A 282 8.30 -3.91 5.32
C ARG A 282 8.52 -2.46 5.72
N VAL A 283 9.71 -2.13 6.19
CA VAL A 283 10.09 -0.78 6.59
C VAL A 283 11.28 -0.33 5.75
N HIS A 284 11.16 0.87 5.20
CA HIS A 284 12.30 1.57 4.59
C HIS A 284 13.38 1.77 5.62
N ALA A 285 14.64 1.57 5.24
CA ALA A 285 15.78 2.11 5.94
C ALA A 285 16.63 2.91 4.95
N CYS A 286 17.11 4.05 5.40
CA CYS A 286 17.96 4.92 4.61
C CYS A 286 19.28 5.19 5.34
N ALA A 287 20.39 4.82 4.70
CA ALA A 287 21.73 4.97 5.24
C ALA A 287 22.51 6.02 4.49
N THR A 288 23.36 6.79 5.17
CA THR A 288 24.17 7.85 4.54
C THR A 288 25.66 7.55 4.60
N ALA A 289 26.38 7.91 3.54
CA ALA A 289 27.84 7.97 3.48
C ALA A 289 28.28 9.38 3.04
N GLU A 290 29.22 9.98 3.76
CA GLU A 290 29.79 11.27 3.39
C GLU A 290 31.00 11.08 2.46
N VAL A 291 30.95 11.70 1.28
CA VAL A 291 32.07 11.75 0.34
C VAL A 291 32.59 13.18 0.26
N ILE A 292 33.89 13.35 0.49
CA ILE A 292 34.52 14.69 0.56
C ILE A 292 35.21 15.06 -0.76
N ASP A 293 35.62 14.03 -1.52
CA ASP A 293 36.33 14.17 -2.78
C ASP A 293 35.42 14.74 -3.88
N VAL A 294 36.02 15.55 -4.76
CA VAL A 294 35.35 16.08 -5.93
C VAL A 294 36.04 15.57 -7.17
N VAL A 295 35.22 14.98 -8.02
CA VAL A 295 35.50 14.65 -9.41
C VAL A 295 34.63 15.57 -10.26
N GLU A 296 35.26 16.46 -11.01
CA GLU A 296 34.55 17.27 -12.02
C GLU A 296 34.18 16.38 -13.21
N ASP A 297 33.03 16.63 -13.84
CA ASP A 297 32.50 15.82 -14.95
C ASP A 297 32.51 14.31 -14.64
N PHE A 298 32.07 13.96 -13.43
CA PHE A 298 32.07 12.58 -12.94
C PHE A 298 31.42 11.62 -13.93
N VAL A 299 32.18 10.61 -14.37
CA VAL A 299 31.72 9.45 -15.14
C VAL A 299 31.87 8.22 -14.27
N ALA A 300 30.78 7.52 -13.99
CA ALA A 300 30.77 6.41 -13.04
C ALA A 300 31.70 5.26 -13.46
N ASP A 301 31.71 4.93 -14.76
CA ASP A 301 32.53 3.84 -15.30
C ASP A 301 34.05 4.11 -15.20
N GLU A 302 34.45 5.37 -15.05
CA GLU A 302 35.86 5.78 -14.98
C GLU A 302 36.31 6.10 -13.55
N HIS A 303 35.41 6.68 -12.75
CA HIS A 303 35.77 7.31 -11.48
C HIS A 303 35.16 6.62 -10.25
N LEU A 304 34.20 5.71 -10.41
CA LEU A 304 33.63 4.94 -9.30
C LEU A 304 34.39 3.62 -9.13
N ALA A 305 35.06 3.44 -7.99
CA ALA A 305 35.72 2.18 -7.68
C ALA A 305 34.70 1.13 -7.25
N SER A 306 33.87 1.49 -6.27
CA SER A 306 32.86 0.60 -5.71
C SER A 306 31.82 1.32 -4.87
N LEU A 307 30.64 0.71 -4.82
CA LEU A 307 29.60 0.94 -3.82
C LEU A 307 29.50 -0.33 -2.98
N CYS A 308 29.86 -0.26 -1.72
CA CYS A 308 29.90 -1.43 -0.84
C CYS A 308 28.92 -1.29 0.31
N VAL A 309 28.20 -2.38 0.59
CA VAL A 309 27.24 -2.49 1.68
C VAL A 309 27.68 -3.64 2.59
N ARG A 310 27.87 -3.36 3.88
CA ARG A 310 28.08 -4.40 4.90
C ARG A 310 26.79 -4.63 5.63
N MET A 311 26.25 -5.85 5.57
CA MET A 311 24.95 -6.14 6.17
C MET A 311 24.79 -7.61 6.52
N ARG A 312 23.75 -7.88 7.33
CA ARG A 312 23.17 -9.21 7.51
C ARG A 312 21.67 -9.20 7.24
N HIS A 313 21.16 -10.26 6.63
CA HIS A 313 19.74 -10.52 6.39
C HIS A 313 19.54 -12.02 6.21
N THR A 314 18.42 -12.56 6.65
CA THR A 314 18.14 -14.01 6.55
C THR A 314 17.64 -14.43 5.17
N TYR A 315 16.99 -13.52 4.43
CA TYR A 315 16.55 -13.70 3.05
C TYR A 315 17.03 -12.56 2.14
N ALA A 316 18.01 -12.82 1.26
CA ALA A 316 18.51 -11.83 0.31
C ALA A 316 17.42 -11.38 -0.68
N GLY A 317 16.53 -12.30 -1.07
CA GLY A 317 15.45 -12.07 -2.03
C GLY A 317 14.38 -11.10 -1.55
N ASP A 318 14.40 -10.70 -0.28
CA ASP A 318 13.45 -9.71 0.23
C ASP A 318 13.93 -8.27 0.03
N LEU A 319 15.20 -8.11 -0.33
CA LEU A 319 15.87 -6.84 -0.35
C LEU A 319 15.69 -6.11 -1.68
N LEU A 320 15.37 -4.82 -1.59
CA LEU A 320 15.55 -3.83 -2.64
C LEU A 320 16.58 -2.83 -2.15
N MET A 321 17.65 -2.61 -2.93
CA MET A 321 18.66 -1.61 -2.61
C MET A 321 18.90 -0.68 -3.79
N SER A 322 18.93 0.63 -3.51
CA SER A 322 19.31 1.65 -4.49
C SER A 322 20.21 2.70 -3.86
N VAL A 323 21.12 3.25 -4.65
CA VAL A 323 21.99 4.34 -4.25
C VAL A 323 21.46 5.65 -4.82
N VAL A 324 21.60 6.74 -4.06
CA VAL A 324 21.32 8.10 -4.50
C VAL A 324 22.55 8.95 -4.25
N CYS A 325 23.01 9.65 -5.28
CA CYS A 325 24.12 10.59 -5.15
C CYS A 325 23.65 11.97 -4.64
N PRO A 326 24.55 12.85 -4.19
CA PRO A 326 24.21 14.17 -3.66
C PRO A 326 23.35 15.07 -4.58
N SER A 327 23.43 14.89 -5.91
CA SER A 327 22.60 15.61 -6.88
C SER A 327 21.22 15.00 -7.10
N GLY A 328 20.89 13.88 -6.44
CA GLY A 328 19.58 13.22 -6.47
C GLY A 328 19.41 12.16 -7.56
N GLN A 329 20.44 11.90 -8.38
CA GLN A 329 20.40 10.78 -9.32
C GLN A 329 20.44 9.45 -8.56
N ARG A 330 19.70 8.47 -9.05
CA ARG A 330 19.47 7.17 -8.40
C ARG A 330 19.88 6.04 -9.33
N VAL A 331 20.42 4.97 -8.75
CA VAL A 331 20.65 3.69 -9.42
C VAL A 331 20.15 2.54 -8.56
N LEU A 332 19.35 1.66 -9.15
CA LEU A 332 18.98 0.38 -8.55
C LEU A 332 20.18 -0.57 -8.53
N LEU A 333 20.60 -0.97 -7.34
CA LEU A 333 21.71 -1.91 -7.14
C LEU A 333 21.22 -3.36 -7.21
N THR A 334 20.09 -3.65 -6.57
CA THR A 334 19.44 -4.96 -6.66
C THR A 334 17.96 -4.90 -6.30
N TYR A 335 17.15 -5.76 -6.92
CA TYR A 335 15.73 -5.95 -6.63
C TYR A 335 15.40 -7.44 -6.46
N GLN A 336 15.12 -7.85 -5.22
CA GLN A 336 14.70 -9.21 -4.86
C GLN A 336 15.61 -10.34 -5.40
N ALA A 337 16.92 -10.08 -5.50
CA ALA A 337 17.89 -11.07 -5.96
C ALA A 337 18.38 -11.97 -4.82
N GLY A 338 18.81 -13.19 -5.15
CA GLY A 338 19.40 -14.12 -4.19
C GLY A 338 18.46 -15.11 -3.54
N GLY A 339 17.15 -14.96 -3.70
CA GLY A 339 16.16 -15.91 -3.19
C GLY A 339 16.27 -16.12 -1.67
N ASP A 340 16.31 -17.38 -1.24
CA ASP A 340 16.39 -17.79 0.17
C ASP A 340 17.79 -17.75 0.78
N ALA A 341 18.77 -17.18 0.07
CA ALA A 341 20.13 -17.06 0.58
C ALA A 341 20.20 -16.06 1.74
N GLY A 342 20.71 -16.51 2.89
CA GLY A 342 21.12 -15.60 3.95
C GLY A 342 22.41 -14.85 3.58
N VAL A 343 22.46 -13.57 3.92
CA VAL A 343 23.61 -12.69 3.74
C VAL A 343 24.17 -12.26 5.08
N ASP A 344 25.50 -12.29 5.22
CA ASP A 344 26.23 -11.76 6.38
C ASP A 344 27.66 -11.46 5.93
N GLY A 345 27.87 -10.24 5.44
CA GLY A 345 29.10 -9.90 4.75
C GLY A 345 29.11 -8.51 4.15
N THR A 346 30.13 -8.28 3.32
CA THR A 346 30.26 -7.06 2.52
C THR A 346 30.02 -7.40 1.06
N TYR A 347 29.14 -6.64 0.42
CA TYR A 347 28.67 -6.83 -0.94
C TYR A 347 28.95 -5.55 -1.71
N CYS A 348 29.69 -5.66 -2.82
CA CYS A 348 30.17 -4.50 -3.56
C CYS A 348 29.72 -4.54 -5.02
N TRP A 349 29.15 -3.42 -5.47
CA TRP A 349 28.85 -3.14 -6.87
C TRP A 349 29.97 -2.31 -7.47
N THR A 350 30.38 -2.65 -8.69
CA THR A 350 31.43 -1.92 -9.42
C THR A 350 31.03 -1.78 -10.89
N PRO A 351 31.56 -0.78 -11.62
CA PRO A 351 31.28 -0.62 -13.04
C PRO A 351 31.59 -1.84 -13.91
N THR A 352 32.62 -2.61 -13.52
CA THR A 352 33.05 -3.82 -14.23
C THR A 352 32.57 -5.11 -13.56
N GLY A 353 31.66 -5.02 -12.59
CA GLY A 353 31.09 -6.17 -11.91
C GLY A 353 30.29 -7.05 -12.86
N THR A 354 30.29 -8.34 -12.62
CA THR A 354 29.55 -9.32 -13.47
C THR A 354 28.81 -10.37 -12.66
N ALA A 355 29.06 -10.44 -11.35
CA ALA A 355 28.29 -11.30 -10.47
C ALA A 355 26.93 -10.69 -10.12
N HIS A 356 26.01 -11.52 -9.66
CA HIS A 356 24.70 -11.09 -9.18
C HIS A 356 24.66 -11.15 -7.65
N PHE A 357 23.80 -10.34 -7.04
CA PHE A 357 23.58 -10.37 -5.60
C PHE A 357 22.90 -11.68 -5.17
N PRO A 358 23.31 -12.28 -4.02
CA PRO A 358 24.45 -11.94 -3.18
C PRO A 358 25.72 -12.71 -3.57
N SER A 359 26.74 -12.00 -4.05
CA SER A 359 28.05 -12.58 -4.38
C SER A 359 29.18 -11.85 -3.65
N PRO A 360 30.23 -12.56 -3.20
CA PRO A 360 31.43 -11.93 -2.67
C PRO A 360 32.36 -11.37 -3.76
N LEU A 361 32.09 -11.68 -5.04
CA LEU A 361 32.79 -11.10 -6.18
C LEU A 361 32.13 -9.78 -6.61
N PRO A 362 32.86 -8.86 -7.27
CA PRO A 362 32.29 -7.62 -7.78
C PRO A 362 31.01 -7.84 -8.59
N MET A 363 29.93 -7.20 -8.15
CA MET A 363 28.59 -7.40 -8.70
C MET A 363 28.23 -6.31 -9.70
N GLN A 364 27.45 -6.71 -10.70
CA GLN A 364 26.78 -5.78 -11.58
C GLN A 364 25.51 -5.27 -10.88
N PRO A 365 25.19 -3.97 -10.95
CA PRO A 365 23.91 -3.46 -10.49
C PRO A 365 22.79 -3.77 -11.50
N ASP A 366 21.55 -3.87 -11.01
CA ASP A 366 20.38 -4.13 -11.85
C ASP A 366 20.14 -2.98 -12.86
N GLU A 367 20.49 -1.75 -12.50
CA GLU A 367 20.59 -0.60 -13.40
C GLU A 367 22.06 -0.19 -13.65
N PRO A 368 22.41 0.28 -14.86
CA PRO A 368 23.79 0.67 -15.16
C PRO A 368 24.24 1.88 -14.32
N LEU A 369 25.47 1.83 -13.79
CA LEU A 369 26.03 2.90 -12.96
C LEU A 369 26.20 4.23 -13.71
N SER A 370 26.22 4.21 -15.04
CA SER A 370 26.26 5.41 -15.88
C SER A 370 25.06 6.34 -15.68
N ALA A 371 23.97 5.90 -15.05
CA ALA A 371 22.90 6.81 -14.61
C ALA A 371 23.36 7.81 -13.50
N LEU A 372 24.51 7.56 -12.88
CA LEU A 372 25.18 8.50 -11.97
C LEU A 372 26.13 9.47 -12.69
N ASP A 373 26.28 9.40 -14.01
CA ASP A 373 27.15 10.32 -14.75
C ASP A 373 26.69 11.77 -14.56
N GLY A 374 27.63 12.67 -14.31
CA GLY A 374 27.38 14.07 -13.96
C GLY A 374 26.95 14.29 -12.50
N CYS A 375 26.91 13.25 -11.66
CA CYS A 375 26.64 13.43 -10.23
C CYS A 375 27.65 14.34 -9.55
N SER A 376 27.18 15.14 -8.59
CA SER A 376 28.08 15.75 -7.63
C SER A 376 28.64 14.67 -6.72
N THR A 377 29.96 14.47 -6.73
CA THR A 377 30.62 13.43 -5.93
C THR A 377 30.76 13.84 -4.46
N ARG A 378 30.93 15.13 -4.17
CA ARG A 378 31.03 15.65 -2.80
C ARG A 378 29.65 15.83 -2.18
N GLY A 379 29.47 15.24 -1.01
CA GLY A 379 28.30 15.39 -0.16
C GLY A 379 27.79 14.06 0.35
N THR A 380 26.57 14.08 0.86
CA THR A 380 25.89 12.91 1.38
C THR A 380 25.37 12.03 0.23
N TRP A 381 25.96 10.86 0.09
CA TRP A 381 25.38 9.76 -0.66
C TRP A 381 24.43 8.99 0.25
N SER A 382 23.31 8.50 -0.28
CA SER A 382 22.40 7.64 0.48
C SER A 382 22.19 6.29 -0.17
N LEU A 383 21.99 5.28 0.66
CA LEU A 383 21.54 3.94 0.32
C LEU A 383 20.13 3.79 0.85
N ASP A 384 19.17 3.66 -0.06
CA ASP A 384 17.81 3.26 0.26
C ASP A 384 17.73 1.74 0.22
N ILE A 385 17.30 1.15 1.32
CA ILE A 385 17.12 -0.30 1.46
C ILE A 385 15.75 -0.60 2.02
N TRP A 386 15.08 -1.57 1.41
CA TRP A 386 13.80 -2.08 1.86
C TRP A 386 13.91 -3.58 2.03
N ASP A 387 13.44 -4.07 3.17
CA ASP A 387 12.97 -5.44 3.29
C ASP A 387 11.48 -5.46 2.91
N LEU A 388 11.15 -6.13 1.81
CA LEU A 388 9.83 -6.08 1.18
C LEU A 388 8.85 -7.11 1.75
N PHE A 389 9.33 -8.16 2.41
CA PHE A 389 8.51 -9.26 2.89
C PHE A 389 8.56 -9.35 4.43
N PRO A 390 7.57 -10.00 5.06
CA PRO A 390 7.59 -10.20 6.50
C PRO A 390 8.26 -11.53 6.87
N GLY A 391 8.92 -11.56 8.03
CA GLY A 391 9.44 -12.77 8.66
C GLY A 391 10.93 -12.72 9.00
N ASP A 392 11.67 -11.71 8.51
CA ASP A 392 13.11 -11.79 8.31
C ASP A 392 13.82 -10.46 8.60
N ASP A 393 13.94 -10.05 9.87
CA ASP A 393 14.66 -8.82 10.20
C ASP A 393 16.18 -8.91 9.90
N GLY A 394 16.72 -7.86 9.27
CA GLY A 394 18.15 -7.68 9.02
C GLY A 394 18.78 -6.53 9.78
N HIS A 395 20.08 -6.32 9.55
CA HIS A 395 20.82 -5.15 10.02
C HIS A 395 21.81 -4.70 8.96
N LEU A 396 21.80 -3.40 8.68
CA LEU A 396 22.83 -2.72 7.93
C LEU A 396 23.95 -2.29 8.89
N HIS A 397 25.18 -2.65 8.58
CA HIS A 397 26.35 -2.32 9.39
C HIS A 397 27.18 -1.19 8.81
N ASP A 398 27.28 -1.10 7.48
CA ASP A 398 28.07 -0.07 6.81
C ASP A 398 27.59 0.19 5.38
N PHE A 399 27.82 1.40 4.89
CA PHE A 399 27.64 1.80 3.49
C PHE A 399 28.82 2.68 3.09
N THR A 400 29.52 2.30 2.02
CA THR A 400 30.74 2.98 1.58
C THR A 400 30.70 3.25 0.09
N VAL A 401 31.05 4.48 -0.28
CA VAL A 401 31.27 4.92 -1.67
C VAL A 401 32.76 5.16 -1.85
N THR A 402 33.38 4.51 -2.83
CA THR A 402 34.82 4.66 -3.12
C THR A 402 35.02 5.16 -4.54
N LEU A 403 35.76 6.26 -4.68
CA LEU A 403 36.14 6.85 -5.97
C LEU A 403 37.58 6.47 -6.33
N ILE A 404 37.96 6.55 -7.61
CA ILE A 404 39.32 6.28 -8.13
C ILE A 404 40.05 7.58 -8.48
#